data_AF-A0A8C0L012-F1
#
_entry.id   AF-A0A8C0L012-F1
#
_cell.length_a   1.000
_cell.length_b   1.000
_cell.length_c   1.000
_cell.angle_alpha   90.00
_cell.angle_beta   90.00
_cell.angle_gamma   90.00
#
_symmetry.space_group_name_H-M   'P 1'
#
loop_
_entity.id
_entity.type
_entity.pdbx_description
1 polymer ?
#
loop_
_entity_poly.entity_id
_entity_poly.type
_entity_poly.pdbx_seq_one_letter_code
_entity_poly.pdbx_strand_id
1 'polypeptide(L)' 'MNLRRLCRLLKPALLCGTLAAPGLASTMCAARDDWRCAQSMHEFSAKDIDGREVNLDKYRGFVCIVTNVASQ' A
#
# COMPACT_ATOMS: atom_id res chain seq x y z
N MET A 1 -36.15 -17.72 -46.43
CA MET A 1 -36.44 -17.36 -45.03
C MET A 1 -37.07 -15.99 -45.02
N ASN A 2 -38.37 -15.96 -44.74
CA ASN A 2 -39.15 -14.75 -44.57
C ASN A 2 -38.96 -14.24 -43.13
N LEU A 3 -39.19 -12.94 -42.95
CA LEU A 3 -40.13 -12.41 -41.95
C LEU A 3 -39.52 -11.69 -40.74
N ARG A 4 -39.91 -10.40 -40.69
CA ARG A 4 -40.08 -9.59 -39.47
C ARG A 4 -38.79 -9.23 -38.73
N ARG A 5 -38.23 -8.08 -39.11
CA ARG A 5 -37.95 -6.90 -38.25
C ARG A 5 -36.74 -6.10 -38.74
N LEU A 6 -36.81 -5.77 -40.03
CA LEU A 6 -36.21 -4.62 -40.72
C LEU A 6 -36.44 -3.25 -40.03
N CYS A 7 -36.97 -3.16 -38.80
CA CYS A 7 -37.48 -1.90 -38.24
C CYS A 7 -37.17 -1.66 -36.75
N ARG A 8 -35.96 -1.95 -36.26
CA ARG A 8 -35.42 -1.23 -35.09
C ARG A 8 -33.98 -0.80 -35.32
N LEU A 9 -33.77 -0.22 -36.50
CA LEU A 9 -32.79 0.83 -36.71
C LEU A 9 -33.17 1.99 -35.80
N LEU A 10 -32.52 2.14 -34.65
CA LEU A 10 -32.39 3.40 -33.91
C LEU A 10 -31.37 3.20 -32.79
N LYS A 11 -30.12 3.51 -33.15
CA LYS A 11 -29.04 4.00 -32.28
C LYS A 11 -29.58 5.00 -31.24
N PRO A 12 -28.99 5.16 -30.03
CA PRO A 12 -27.61 5.63 -29.85
C PRO A 12 -26.82 4.84 -28.78
N ALA A 13 -25.52 4.53 -28.89
CA ALA A 13 -24.38 5.40 -29.17
C ALA A 13 -24.37 6.66 -28.30
N LEU A 14 -24.42 6.53 -26.97
CA LEU A 14 -24.19 7.64 -26.03
C LEU A 14 -23.78 7.09 -24.65
N LEU A 15 -22.61 7.55 -24.21
CA LEU A 15 -22.05 7.52 -22.85
C LEU A 15 -21.76 6.16 -22.19
N CYS A 16 -20.49 5.76 -22.21
CA CYS A 16 -19.66 5.85 -21.02
C CYS A 16 -18.21 5.50 -21.41
N GLY A 17 -17.44 6.51 -21.78
CA GLY A 17 -15.98 6.37 -21.82
C GLY A 17 -15.49 6.32 -20.39
N THR A 18 -15.33 5.12 -19.83
CA THR A 18 -14.48 4.93 -18.66
C THR A 18 -13.06 4.74 -19.17
N LEU A 19 -12.29 5.81 -19.17
CA LEU A 19 -10.83 5.70 -19.08
C LEU A 19 -10.54 4.97 -17.78
N ALA A 20 -10.31 3.65 -17.86
CA ALA A 20 -9.69 2.91 -16.78
C ALA A 20 -8.28 3.47 -16.64
N ALA A 21 -8.10 4.45 -15.75
CA ALA A 21 -6.78 4.85 -15.30
C ALA A 21 -6.22 3.68 -14.47
N PRO A 22 -5.13 3.02 -14.88
CA PRO A 22 -4.42 2.12 -13.99
C PRO A 22 -3.60 2.99 -13.05
N GLY A 23 -4.23 3.48 -12.00
CA GLY A 23 -3.56 4.37 -11.06
C GLY A 23 -4.30 4.36 -9.75
N LEU A 24 -3.58 4.02 -8.68
CA LEU A 24 -4.05 3.91 -7.30
C LEU A 24 -4.69 2.55 -6.96
N ALA A 25 -3.92 1.47 -7.18
CA ALA A 25 -3.87 0.46 -6.14
C ALA A 25 -3.25 1.15 -4.90
N SER A 26 -4.08 1.72 -4.03
CA SER A 26 -3.64 2.16 -2.71
C SER A 26 -3.13 0.92 -1.99
N THR A 27 -1.82 0.78 -1.85
CA THR A 27 -1.22 -0.21 -0.95
C THR A 27 -1.76 0.08 0.44
N MET A 28 -2.76 -0.70 0.88
CA MET A 28 -3.30 -0.56 2.24
C MET A 28 -2.26 -1.11 3.22
N CYS A 29 -1.23 -0.32 3.52
CA CYS A 29 -0.31 -0.57 4.62
C CYS A 29 -0.99 -0.12 5.92
N ALA A 30 -1.92 -0.93 6.42
CA ALA A 30 -2.75 -0.62 7.58
C ALA A 30 -2.31 -1.44 8.81
N ALA A 31 -1.04 -1.36 9.20
CA ALA A 31 -0.61 -1.65 10.57
C ALA A 31 0.76 -1.02 10.84
N ARG A 32 0.91 -0.37 12.01
CA ARG A 32 2.16 0.29 12.45
C ARG A 32 3.36 -0.66 12.57
N ASP A 33 3.11 -1.98 12.58
CA ASP A 33 4.12 -3.03 12.73
C ASP A 33 4.05 -4.07 11.60
N ASP A 34 3.48 -3.74 10.43
CA ASP A 34 3.60 -4.64 9.28
C ASP A 34 5.00 -4.56 8.69
N TRP A 35 5.91 -5.38 9.23
CA TRP A 35 7.29 -5.49 8.75
C TRP A 35 7.38 -5.84 7.27
N ARG A 36 6.31 -6.42 6.68
CA ARG A 36 6.24 -6.73 5.23
C ARG A 36 6.03 -5.50 4.37
N CYS A 37 5.53 -4.41 4.96
CA CYS A 37 5.25 -3.15 4.28
C CYS A 37 6.26 -2.05 4.59
N ALA A 38 7.00 -2.18 5.70
CA ALA A 38 7.96 -1.18 6.14
C ALA A 38 9.08 -0.97 5.11
N GLN A 39 9.44 0.29 4.85
CA GLN A 39 10.50 0.66 3.91
C GLN A 39 11.81 1.05 4.61
N SER A 40 11.76 1.26 5.93
CA SER A 40 12.91 1.69 6.73
C SER A 40 12.83 1.21 8.16
N MET A 41 13.99 1.07 8.82
CA MET A 41 14.04 0.82 10.27
C MET A 41 13.38 1.95 11.09
N HIS A 42 13.27 3.15 10.53
CA HIS A 42 12.68 4.32 11.19
C HIS A 42 11.16 4.23 11.39
N GLU A 43 10.50 3.22 10.80
CA GLU A 43 9.06 2.99 10.96
C GLU A 43 8.73 2.14 12.20
N PHE A 44 9.75 1.57 12.84
CA PHE A 44 9.57 0.70 14.01
C PHE A 44 9.83 1.44 15.32
N SER A 45 9.27 0.87 16.38
CA SER A 45 9.64 1.20 17.76
C SER A 45 10.21 -0.04 18.46
N ALA A 46 11.04 0.18 19.45
CA ALA A 46 11.61 -0.88 20.26
C ALA A 46 11.67 -0.45 21.72
N LYS A 47 11.50 -1.42 22.62
CA LYS A 47 11.68 -1.22 24.04
C LYS A 47 13.18 -1.10 24.35
N ASP A 48 13.59 -0.03 25.02
CA ASP A 48 14.96 0.12 25.51
C ASP A 48 15.22 -0.73 26.76
N ILE A 49 16.47 -0.73 27.23
CA ILE A 49 16.90 -1.50 28.42
C ILE A 49 16.25 -1.02 29.73
N ASP A 50 15.74 0.21 29.77
CA ASP A 50 15.00 0.77 30.89
C ASP A 50 13.50 0.47 30.80
N GLY A 51 13.07 -0.22 29.74
CA GLY A 51 11.70 -0.64 29.52
C GLY A 51 10.80 0.42 28.86
N ARG A 52 11.36 1.48 28.28
CA ARG A 52 10.58 2.54 27.61
C ARG A 52 10.48 2.26 26.11
N GLU A 53 9.33 2.60 25.53
CA GLU A 53 9.13 2.50 24.09
C GLU A 53 9.88 3.63 23.37
N VAL A 54 10.76 3.28 22.42
CA VAL A 54 11.59 4.22 21.66
C VAL A 54 11.31 4.08 20.18
N ASN A 55 10.88 5.18 19.54
CA ASN A 55 10.75 5.27 18.10
C ASN A 55 12.15 5.36 17.44
N LEU A 56 12.43 4.47 16.48
CA LEU A 56 13.73 4.38 15.79
C LEU A 56 13.95 5.49 14.74
N ASP A 57 12.94 6.31 14.41
CA ASP A 57 13.10 7.51 13.58
C ASP A 57 14.06 8.54 14.21
N LYS A 58 14.28 8.48 15.53
CA LYS A 58 15.29 9.30 16.22
C LYS A 58 16.72 9.12 15.67
N TYR A 59 16.98 8.03 14.95
CA TYR A 59 18.27 7.73 14.33
C TYR A 59 18.36 8.14 12.85
N ARG A 60 17.36 8.85 12.32
CA ARG A 60 17.40 9.36 10.95
C ARG A 60 18.61 10.28 10.75
N GLY A 61 19.35 10.06 9.66
CA GLY A 61 20.57 10.80 9.35
C GLY A 61 21.85 10.25 9.97
N PHE A 62 21.76 9.17 10.76
CA PHE A 62 22.91 8.48 11.33
C PHE A 62 23.14 7.12 10.64
N VAL A 63 24.41 6.74 10.48
CA VAL A 63 24.77 5.37 10.11
C VAL A 63 24.61 4.49 11.35
N CYS A 64 23.80 3.43 11.25
CA CYS A 64 23.44 2.58 12.38
C CYS A 64 23.95 1.14 12.19
N ILE A 65 24.40 0.51 13.29
CA ILE A 65 24.68 -0.92 13.36
C ILE A 65 23.58 -1.58 14.19
N VAL A 66 22.92 -2.60 13.63
CA VAL A 66 21.94 -3.43 14.32
C VAL A 66 22.57 -4.78 14.60
N THR A 67 22.59 -5.22 15.85
CA THR A 67 23.22 -6.47 16.27
C THR A 67 22.42 -7.15 17.37
N ASN A 68 22.40 -8.48 17.36
CA ASN A 68 21.89 -9.30 18.43
C ASN A 68 23.02 -9.62 19.42
N VAL A 69 22.76 -9.44 20.72
CA VAL A 69 23.73 -9.70 21.80
C VAL A 69 23.25 -10.83 22.72
N ALA A 70 24.18 -11.48 23.41
CA ALA A 70 23.92 -12.47 24.45
C ALA A 70 24.98 -12.38 25.55
N SER A 71 24.61 -12.59 26.81
CA SER A 71 25.51 -12.69 27.97
C SER A 71 25.68 -14.15 28.41
N GLN A 72 26.85 -14.51 28.92
CA GLN A 72 27.11 -15.83 29.54
C GLN A 72 26.53 -15.93 30.95
#